data_AF-A0A354ISS6-F1
#
_entry.id   AF-A0A354ISS6-F1
#
_cell.length_a   1.000
_cell.length_b   1.000
_cell.length_c   1.000
_cell.angle_alpha   90.00
_cell.angle_beta   90.00
_cell.angle_gamma   90.00
#
_symmetry.space_group_name_H-M   'P 1'
#
loop_
_entity.id
_entity.type
_entity.pdbx_description
1 polymer ?
#
loop_
_entity_poly.entity_id
_entity_poly.type
_entity_poly.pdbx_seq_one_letter_code
_entity_poly.pdbx_strand_id
1 'polypeptide(L)'
;MFDSLAKNLPRRAALALAVAVLVSGCSTIGPDFVAPKPAEGAAFRHAEAAPVSDTARLPANWWTVFNDATLSELEARALRDSPGAKAAAQRLLQA
;
A
#
# COMPACT_ATOMS: atom_id res chain seq x y z
N MET A 1 16.79 -37.83 14.30
CA MET A 1 17.11 -37.83 12.85
C MET A 1 17.94 -36.60 12.47
N PHE A 2 17.50 -35.38 12.80
CA PHE A 2 18.22 -34.13 12.48
C PHE A 2 19.55 -33.93 13.23
N ASP A 3 19.66 -34.38 14.49
CA ASP A 3 20.89 -34.24 15.29
C ASP A 3 22.09 -35.03 14.75
N SER A 4 21.85 -36.11 14.01
CA SER A 4 22.92 -36.94 13.45
C SER A 4 23.55 -36.31 12.20
N LEU A 5 22.79 -35.48 11.47
CA LEU A 5 23.27 -34.71 10.32
C LEU A 5 24.17 -33.55 10.74
N ALA A 6 23.86 -32.89 11.85
CA ALA A 6 24.65 -31.78 12.38
C ALA A 6 26.04 -32.21 12.89
N LYS A 7 26.15 -33.46 13.36
CA LYS A 7 27.38 -33.98 14.00
C LYS A 7 28.47 -34.39 12.99
N ASN A 8 28.09 -34.66 11.74
CA ASN A 8 28.97 -35.19 10.69
C ASN A 8 29.24 -34.19 9.55
N LEU A 9 28.74 -32.96 9.66
CA LEU A 9 28.82 -31.99 8.56
C LEU A 9 30.17 -31.26 8.57
N PRO A 10 30.92 -31.24 7.46
CA PRO A 10 32.18 -30.52 7.41
C PRO A 10 31.94 -29.03 7.60
N ARG A 11 32.84 -28.35 8.32
CA ARG A 11 32.72 -26.94 8.74
C ARG A 11 32.37 -25.98 7.59
N ARG A 12 32.86 -26.28 6.37
CA ARG A 12 32.55 -25.54 5.14
C ARG A 12 31.11 -25.72 4.67
N ALA A 13 30.56 -26.93 4.77
CA ALA A 13 29.18 -27.22 4.41
C ALA A 13 28.20 -26.62 5.46
N ALA A 14 28.57 -26.61 6.74
CA ALA A 14 27.80 -25.91 7.76
C ALA A 14 27.73 -24.39 7.50
N LEU A 15 28.85 -23.77 7.11
CA LEU A 15 28.89 -22.35 6.75
C LEU A 15 28.07 -22.05 5.49
N ALA A 16 28.17 -22.89 4.46
CA ALA A 16 27.38 -22.75 3.24
C ALA A 16 25.87 -22.86 3.50
N LEU A 17 25.47 -23.80 4.36
CA LEU A 17 24.07 -23.97 4.75
C LEU A 17 23.55 -22.76 5.55
N ALA A 18 24.37 -22.22 6.46
CA ALA A 18 24.01 -21.01 7.21
C ALA A 18 23.79 -19.81 6.26
N VAL A 19 24.69 -19.59 5.30
CA VAL A 19 24.55 -18.51 4.31
C VAL A 19 23.31 -18.71 3.44
N ALA A 20 23.03 -19.95 3.00
CA ALA A 20 21.84 -20.25 2.22
C ALA A 20 20.54 -19.94 2.98
N VAL A 21 20.48 -20.22 4.28
CA VAL A 21 19.35 -19.88 5.15
C VAL A 21 19.24 -18.36 5.37
N LEU A 22 20.37 -17.64 5.46
CA LEU A 22 20.35 -16.18 5.58
C LEU A 22 19.82 -15.49 4.32
N VAL A 23 20.04 -16.06 3.14
CA VAL A 23 19.65 -15.46 1.85
C VAL A 23 18.27 -15.93 1.36
N SER A 24 17.70 -17.00 1.94
CA SER A 24 16.39 -17.52 1.54
C SER A 24 15.21 -16.59 1.85
N GLY A 25 15.44 -15.48 2.57
CA GLY A 25 14.45 -14.42 2.81
C GLY A 25 14.26 -13.46 1.64
N CYS A 26 15.18 -13.42 0.65
CA CYS A 26 15.02 -12.63 -0.57
C CYS A 26 14.06 -13.33 -1.55
N SER A 27 12.79 -13.41 -1.17
CA SER A 27 11.70 -13.79 -2.08
C SER A 27 10.84 -12.57 -2.39
N THR A 28 10.34 -12.48 -3.61
CA THR A 28 9.38 -11.45 -4.00
C THR A 28 8.06 -11.70 -3.28
N ILE A 29 7.68 -10.82 -2.36
CA ILE A 29 6.34 -10.83 -1.77
C ILE A 29 5.38 -10.18 -2.78
N GLY A 30 4.30 -10.88 -3.14
CA GLY A 30 3.22 -10.35 -3.96
C GLY A 30 3.26 -10.54 -5.49
N PRO A 31 3.87 -11.60 -6.07
CA PRO A 31 3.77 -11.83 -7.52
C PRO A 31 2.33 -12.12 -7.97
N ASP A 32 1.51 -12.66 -7.07
CA ASP A 32 0.15 -13.12 -7.38
C ASP A 32 -0.91 -12.31 -6.61
N PHE A 33 -0.69 -11.00 -6.41
CA PHE A 33 -1.70 -10.16 -5.78
C PHE A 33 -2.99 -10.17 -6.61
N VAL A 34 -4.07 -10.66 -6.01
CA VAL A 34 -5.43 -10.59 -6.57
C VAL A 34 -6.26 -9.68 -5.66
N ALA A 35 -6.80 -8.61 -6.23
CA ALA A 35 -7.69 -7.71 -5.50
C ALA A 35 -8.94 -8.49 -5.03
N PRO A 36 -9.33 -8.40 -3.75
CA PRO A 36 -10.52 -9.08 -3.27
C PRO A 36 -11.76 -8.54 -3.98
N LYS A 37 -12.69 -9.44 -4.33
CA LYS A 37 -13.99 -9.04 -4.89
C LYS A 37 -14.72 -8.17 -3.86
N PRO A 38 -15.27 -7.01 -4.25
CA PRO A 38 -16.06 -6.18 -3.34
C PRO A 38 -17.28 -6.95 -2.83
N ALA A 39 -17.72 -6.66 -1.60
CA ALA A 39 -18.91 -7.26 -1.02
C ALA A 39 -20.14 -7.03 -1.92
N GLU A 40 -20.97 -8.07 -2.09
CA GLU A 40 -22.15 -7.97 -2.94
C GLU A 40 -23.23 -7.09 -2.30
N GLY A 41 -23.65 -6.05 -3.03
CA GLY A 41 -24.49 -4.96 -2.54
C GLY A 41 -24.15 -3.60 -3.18
N ALA A 42 -23.72 -3.61 -4.45
CA ALA A 42 -22.99 -2.54 -5.13
C ALA A 42 -23.78 -1.25 -5.41
N ALA A 43 -25.04 -1.16 -4.95
CA ALA A 43 -25.85 0.03 -5.11
C ALA A 43 -25.98 0.76 -3.77
N PHE A 44 -25.71 2.07 -3.77
CA PHE A 44 -26.07 2.90 -2.63
C PHE A 44 -27.58 2.84 -2.40
N ARG A 45 -28.02 2.82 -1.14
CA ARG A 45 -29.43 2.71 -0.75
C ARG A 45 -30.37 3.74 -1.42
N HIS A 46 -29.82 4.88 -1.85
CA HIS A 46 -30.55 5.98 -2.48
C HIS A 46 -29.99 6.35 -3.86
N ALA A 47 -29.16 5.50 -4.46
CA ALA A 47 -28.82 5.69 -5.85
C ALA A 47 -30.03 5.28 -6.69
N GLU A 48 -30.61 6.24 -7.42
CA GLU A 48 -31.37 5.91 -8.62
C GLU A 48 -30.49 4.95 -9.45
N ALA A 49 -31.08 3.96 -10.12
CA ALA A 49 -30.36 3.00 -10.96
C ALA A 49 -29.80 3.70 -12.22
N ALA A 50 -28.92 4.68 -12.02
CA ALA A 50 -28.09 5.26 -13.05
C ALA A 50 -26.89 4.32 -13.26
N PRO A 51 -26.47 4.09 -14.51
CA PRO A 51 -25.23 3.39 -14.76
C PRO A 51 -24.11 4.16 -14.03
N VAL A 52 -23.44 3.48 -13.09
CA VAL A 52 -22.23 4.00 -12.44
C VAL A 52 -21.22 4.19 -13.55
N SER A 53 -21.08 5.44 -14.00
CA SER A 53 -20.09 5.78 -14.99
C SER A 53 -18.74 5.86 -14.31
N ASP A 54 -17.75 5.15 -14.85
CA ASP A 54 -16.32 5.26 -14.46
C ASP A 54 -15.76 6.70 -14.62
N THR A 55 -16.59 7.62 -15.12
CA THR A 55 -16.30 9.03 -15.35
C THR A 55 -16.52 9.93 -14.14
N ALA A 56 -17.10 9.43 -13.03
CA ALA A 56 -17.29 10.19 -11.80
C ALA A 56 -15.98 10.39 -11.00
N ARG A 57 -14.91 10.85 -11.67
CA ARG A 57 -13.63 11.17 -11.06
C ARG A 57 -13.59 12.67 -10.74
N LEU A 58 -13.49 12.99 -9.46
CA LEU A 58 -13.24 14.37 -9.03
C LEU A 58 -11.86 14.83 -9.51
N PRO A 59 -11.68 16.13 -9.79
CA PRO A 59 -10.35 16.68 -10.06
C PRO A 59 -9.44 16.46 -8.84
N ALA A 60 -8.12 16.44 -9.05
CA ALA A 60 -7.15 16.28 -7.96
C ALA A 60 -7.37 17.32 -6.85
N ASN A 61 -7.63 18.57 -7.24
CA ASN A 61 -8.11 19.63 -6.37
C ASN A 61 -9.63 19.58 -6.28
N TRP A 62 -10.16 18.53 -5.66
CA TRP A 62 -11.59 18.23 -5.63
C TRP A 62 -12.45 19.40 -5.12
N TRP A 63 -11.92 20.24 -4.23
CA TRP A 63 -12.62 21.42 -3.69
C TRP A 63 -12.93 22.49 -4.75
N THR A 64 -12.30 22.46 -5.93
CA THR A 64 -12.57 23.41 -7.02
C THR A 64 -13.99 23.30 -7.58
N VAL A 65 -14.68 22.17 -7.39
CA VAL A 65 -16.08 21.99 -7.80
C VAL A 65 -17.05 22.94 -7.09
N PHE A 66 -16.66 23.50 -5.94
CA PHE A 66 -17.44 24.48 -5.20
C PHE A 66 -17.32 25.90 -5.76
N ASN A 67 -16.34 26.16 -6.64
CA ASN A 67 -16.09 27.48 -7.23
C ASN A 67 -15.94 28.62 -6.19
N ASP A 68 -15.31 28.32 -5.05
CA ASP A 68 -15.04 29.27 -3.97
C ASP A 68 -13.53 29.56 -3.89
N ALA A 69 -13.16 30.82 -4.11
CA ALA A 69 -11.77 31.27 -4.07
C ALA A 69 -11.19 31.26 -2.65
N THR A 70 -11.99 31.62 -1.64
CA THR A 70 -11.58 31.60 -0.23
C THR A 70 -11.28 30.16 0.21
N LEU A 71 -12.17 29.22 -0.15
CA LEU A 71 -11.96 27.80 0.11
C LEU A 71 -10.68 27.30 -0.56
N SER A 72 -10.46 27.69 -1.81
CA SER A 72 -9.27 27.28 -2.56
C SER A 72 -7.97 27.77 -1.90
N GLU A 73 -7.95 28.99 -1.38
CA GLU A 73 -6.81 29.52 -0.64
C GLU A 73 -6.61 28.82 0.71
N LEU A 74 -7.68 28.45 1.39
CA LEU A 74 -7.63 27.72 2.66
C LEU A 74 -7.08 26.32 2.46
N GLU A 75 -7.56 25.57 1.47
CA GLU A 75 -7.06 24.24 1.12
C GLU A 75 -5.59 24.29 0.71
N ALA A 76 -5.19 25.28 -0.11
CA ALA A 76 -3.80 25.46 -0.50
C ALA A 76 -2.89 25.75 0.71
N ARG A 77 -3.35 26.54 1.69
CA ARG A 77 -2.62 26.77 2.95
C ARG A 77 -2.55 25.48 3.78
N ALA A 78 -3.67 24.78 3.95
CA ALA A 78 -3.76 23.56 4.73
C ALA A 78 -2.80 22.48 4.19
N LEU A 79 -2.78 22.25 2.87
CA LEU A 79 -1.89 21.26 2.26
C LEU A 79 -0.40 21.60 2.42
N ARG A 80 -0.02 22.89 2.32
CA ARG A 80 1.38 23.32 2.51
C ARG A 80 1.84 23.22 3.96
N ASP A 81 0.98 23.59 4.89
CA ASP A 81 1.38 23.84 6.28
C ASP A 81 1.02 22.69 7.22
N SER A 82 0.17 21.74 6.81
CA SER A 82 -0.28 20.60 7.62
C SER A 82 0.88 19.70 8.07
N PRO A 83 1.18 19.63 9.39
CA PRO A 83 2.16 18.70 9.93
C PRO A 83 1.76 17.24 9.74
N GLY A 84 0.45 16.96 9.77
CA GLY A 84 -0.09 15.61 9.57
C GLY A 84 0.17 15.10 8.14
N ALA A 85 -0.03 15.95 7.14
CA ALA A 85 0.26 15.61 5.74
C ALA A 85 1.77 15.37 5.53
N LYS A 86 2.62 16.20 6.13
CA LYS A 86 4.09 16.04 6.08
C LYS A 86 4.53 14.72 6.72
N ALA A 87 4.01 14.41 7.91
CA ALA A 87 4.32 13.15 8.59
C ALA A 87 3.85 11.93 7.79
N ALA A 88 2.67 11.98 7.17
CA ALA A 88 2.17 10.90 6.30
C ALA A 88 3.08 10.69 5.09
N ALA A 89 3.55 11.77 4.44
CA ALA A 89 4.50 11.67 3.33
C ALA A 89 5.83 11.03 3.77
N GLN A 90 6.36 11.40 4.94
CA GLN A 90 7.55 10.75 5.50
C GLN A 90 7.34 9.26 5.78
N ARG A 91 6.13 8.88 6.23
CA ARG A 91 5.79 7.47 6.47
C ARG A 91 5.78 6.63 5.19
N LEU A 92 5.48 7.24 4.05
CA LEU A 92 5.58 6.57 2.75
C LEU A 92 7.04 6.40 2.31
N LEU A 93 7.90 7.38 2.60
CA LEU A 93 9.33 7.33 2.23
C LEU A 93 10.14 6.33 3.05
N GLN A 94 9.71 6.03 4.27
CA GLN A 94 10.38 5.05 5.14
C GLN A 94 9.91 3.60 4.91
N ALA A 95 8.87 3.39 4.10
CA ALA A 95 8.32 2.07 3.77
C ALA A 95 9.10 1.42 2.63
#